data_AF-A0A7Y6NSP0-F1
#
_entry.id   AF-A0A7Y6NSP0-F1
#
_cell.length_a   1.000
_cell.length_b   1.000
_cell.length_c   1.000
_cell.angle_alpha   90.00
_cell.angle_beta   90.00
_cell.angle_gamma   90.00
#
_symmetry.space_group_name_H-M   'P 1'
#
loop_
_entity.id
_entity.type
_entity.pdbx_description
1 polymer ?
#
loop_
_entity_poly.entity_id
_entity_poly.type
_entity_poly.pdbx_seq_one_letter_code
_entity_poly.pdbx_strand_id
1 'polypeptide(L)'
;MNPPTVTEAASGFVSIDEVAAVMERLSSADSARLAQLARLRCLGAVGLEWQDLLHEAFIRVLDGRRRWPRDVPFVAFIAQSMRSIASETRQADMVEFGALTEHEFGDDHGTVNVVARTDITPEREMAGRQMLIEIEALFAEDAIGLSVLEGLARGDSAGEVQAQLGLDPTTYASTLRRIRRRLTNYLLPTEA
;
A
#
# COMPACT_ATOMS: atom_id res chain seq x y z
N MET A 1 9.19 -5.98 -50.81
CA MET A 1 8.22 -5.08 -50.17
C MET A 1 8.34 -5.32 -48.67
N ASN A 2 9.13 -4.51 -47.97
CA ASN A 2 9.22 -4.57 -46.50
C ASN A 2 8.10 -3.70 -45.93
N PRO A 3 7.33 -4.15 -44.93
CA PRO A 3 6.42 -3.25 -44.24
C PRO A 3 7.25 -2.20 -43.48
N PRO A 4 6.74 -0.97 -43.37
CA PRO A 4 7.42 0.10 -42.66
C PRO A 4 7.51 -0.25 -41.18
N THR A 5 8.73 -0.12 -40.65
CA THR A 5 9.03 -0.04 -39.23
C THR A 5 8.08 0.98 -38.62
N VAL A 6 7.12 0.53 -37.81
CA VAL A 6 6.35 1.42 -36.95
C VAL A 6 7.37 1.99 -35.99
N THR A 7 7.74 3.25 -36.22
CA THR A 7 8.37 4.11 -35.24
C THR A 7 7.51 4.07 -34.00
N GLU A 8 7.90 3.21 -33.05
CA GLU A 8 7.34 3.13 -31.72
C GLU A 8 7.56 4.50 -31.09
N ALA A 9 6.50 5.30 -31.07
CA ALA A 9 6.47 6.56 -30.35
C ALA A 9 7.04 6.30 -28.96
N ALA A 10 8.01 7.11 -28.52
CA ALA A 10 8.64 7.01 -27.21
C ALA A 10 7.55 6.92 -26.14
N SER A 11 7.24 5.68 -25.75
CA SER A 11 6.18 5.38 -24.82
C SER A 11 6.55 6.08 -23.52
N GLY A 12 5.61 6.86 -22.96
CA GLY A 12 5.78 7.44 -21.62
C GLY A 12 5.96 6.37 -20.53
N PHE A 13 5.88 5.09 -20.90
CA PHE A 13 6.07 3.92 -20.05
C PHE A 13 7.39 3.21 -20.35
N VAL A 14 7.94 2.60 -19.31
CA VAL A 14 9.12 1.74 -19.35
C VAL A 14 8.77 0.39 -20.00
N SER A 15 9.66 -0.17 -20.83
CA SER A 15 9.42 -1.46 -21.47
C SER A 15 9.49 -2.61 -20.46
N ILE A 16 8.92 -3.77 -20.81
CA ILE A 16 8.94 -4.96 -19.93
C ILE A 16 10.39 -5.43 -19.67
N ASP A 17 11.25 -5.39 -20.69
CA ASP A 17 12.67 -5.75 -20.54
C ASP A 17 13.40 -4.77 -19.62
N GLU A 18 13.12 -3.47 -19.73
CA GLU A 18 13.67 -2.46 -18.81
C GLU A 18 13.16 -2.67 -17.37
N VAL A 19 11.88 -3.02 -17.19
CA VAL A 19 11.31 -3.38 -15.88
C VAL A 19 12.05 -4.56 -15.27
N ALA A 20 12.19 -5.66 -16.01
CA ALA A 20 12.87 -6.87 -15.54
C ALA A 20 14.31 -6.55 -15.12
N ALA A 21 15.01 -5.76 -15.93
CA ALA A 21 16.37 -5.33 -15.64
C ALA A 21 16.48 -4.46 -14.37
N VAL A 22 15.48 -3.62 -14.07
CA VAL A 22 15.42 -2.84 -12.82
C VAL A 22 15.15 -3.76 -11.63
N MET A 23 14.24 -4.72 -11.77
CA MET A 23 13.92 -5.69 -10.73
C MET A 23 15.10 -6.60 -10.37
N GLU A 24 15.88 -7.04 -11.36
CA GLU A 24 17.11 -7.82 -11.13
C GLU A 24 18.18 -7.03 -10.36
N ARG A 25 18.19 -5.69 -10.52
CA ARG A 25 19.15 -4.79 -9.88
C ARG A 25 18.57 -4.11 -8.64
N LEU A 26 17.46 -4.62 -8.08
CA LEU A 26 16.87 -4.03 -6.89
C LEU A 26 17.88 -4.04 -5.75
N SER A 27 18.11 -2.87 -5.15
CA SER A 27 19.00 -2.80 -3.99
C SER A 27 18.38 -3.53 -2.79
N SER A 28 19.22 -3.95 -1.85
CA SER A 28 18.73 -4.51 -0.57
C SER A 28 17.87 -3.49 0.20
N ALA A 29 18.21 -2.20 0.10
CA ALA A 29 17.45 -1.12 0.70
C ALA A 29 16.06 -0.98 0.05
N ASP A 30 15.97 -1.00 -1.27
CA ASP A 30 14.68 -0.90 -1.97
C ASP A 30 13.83 -2.16 -1.77
N SER A 31 14.45 -3.34 -1.73
CA SER A 31 13.79 -4.60 -1.40
C SER A 31 13.18 -4.55 0.01
N ALA A 32 13.94 -4.07 0.99
CA ALA A 32 13.47 -3.89 2.35
C ALA A 32 12.32 -2.87 2.43
N ARG A 33 12.41 -1.76 1.68
CA ARG A 33 11.33 -0.77 1.58
C ARG A 33 10.06 -1.41 1.01
N LEU A 34 10.14 -2.12 -0.11
CA LEU A 34 8.98 -2.78 -0.70
C LEU A 34 8.34 -3.81 0.23
N ALA A 35 9.15 -4.62 0.93
CA ALA A 35 8.65 -5.57 1.91
C ALA A 35 7.93 -4.89 3.09
N GLN A 36 8.46 -3.77 3.59
CA GLN A 36 7.82 -2.99 4.66
C GLN A 36 6.50 -2.38 4.19
N LEU A 37 6.48 -1.81 2.98
CA LEU A 37 5.27 -1.26 2.37
C LEU A 37 4.21 -2.35 2.20
N ALA A 38 4.60 -3.53 1.71
CA ALA A 38 3.68 -4.67 1.57
C ALA A 38 3.08 -5.09 2.93
N ARG A 39 3.92 -5.27 3.96
CA ARG A 39 3.48 -5.65 5.32
C ARG A 39 2.48 -4.67 5.90
N LEU A 40 2.70 -3.39 5.67
CA LEU A 40 1.79 -2.38 6.16
C LEU A 40 0.43 -2.45 5.45
N ARG A 41 0.40 -2.69 4.14
CA ARG A 41 -0.87 -2.84 3.41
C ARG A 41 -1.67 -4.08 3.78
N CYS A 42 -0.97 -5.10 4.29
CA CYS A 42 -1.59 -6.28 4.88
C CYS A 42 -2.09 -6.02 6.31
N LEU A 43 -1.71 -4.90 6.96
CA LEU A 43 -2.18 -4.59 8.30
C LEU A 43 -3.70 -4.40 8.26
N GLY A 44 -4.41 -5.36 8.84
CA GLY A 44 -5.86 -5.33 8.88
C GLY A 44 -6.59 -5.97 7.70
N ALA A 45 -5.86 -6.59 6.76
CA ALA A 45 -6.45 -7.49 5.77
C ALA A 45 -6.34 -8.93 6.29
N VAL A 46 -7.45 -9.65 6.41
CA VAL A 46 -7.42 -11.07 6.82
C VAL A 46 -6.99 -11.91 5.64
N GLY A 47 -6.04 -12.82 5.85
CA GLY A 47 -5.63 -13.78 4.82
C GLY A 47 -4.76 -13.21 3.69
N LEU A 48 -4.45 -11.90 3.69
CA LEU A 48 -3.54 -11.31 2.72
C LEU A 48 -2.10 -11.32 3.26
N GLU A 49 -1.28 -12.23 2.74
CA GLU A 49 0.15 -12.28 3.05
C GLU A 49 0.94 -11.22 2.26
N TRP A 50 1.92 -10.60 2.91
CA TRP A 50 2.67 -9.48 2.33
C TRP A 50 3.56 -9.89 1.16
N GLN A 51 4.06 -11.13 1.16
CA GLN A 51 4.83 -11.68 0.05
C GLN A 51 3.96 -11.82 -1.19
N ASP A 52 2.73 -12.33 -1.02
CA ASP A 52 1.79 -12.55 -2.11
C ASP A 52 1.37 -11.22 -2.73
N LEU A 53 1.12 -10.21 -1.90
CA LEU A 53 0.83 -8.86 -2.37
C LEU A 53 1.97 -8.27 -3.21
N LEU A 54 3.21 -8.42 -2.75
CA LEU A 54 4.39 -7.90 -3.45
C LEU A 54 4.65 -8.69 -4.75
N HIS A 55 4.56 -10.01 -4.72
CA HIS A 55 4.74 -10.86 -5.89
C HIS A 55 3.66 -10.61 -6.94
N GLU A 56 2.40 -10.46 -6.54
CA GLU A 56 1.31 -10.12 -7.47
C GLU A 56 1.53 -8.75 -8.11
N ALA A 57 2.03 -7.76 -7.35
CA ALA A 57 2.39 -6.47 -7.90
C ALA A 57 3.50 -6.61 -8.96
N PHE A 58 4.52 -7.42 -8.72
CA PHE A 58 5.56 -7.70 -9.71
C PHE A 58 5.03 -8.43 -10.94
N ILE A 59 4.19 -9.46 -10.76
CA ILE A 59 3.59 -10.22 -11.86
C ILE A 59 2.79 -9.28 -12.76
N ARG A 60 1.91 -8.44 -12.19
CA ARG A 60 1.09 -7.50 -12.95
C ARG A 60 1.90 -6.46 -13.73
N VAL A 61 3.13 -6.18 -13.32
CA VAL A 61 4.00 -5.24 -14.06
C VAL A 61 4.74 -5.98 -15.16
N LEU A 62 5.26 -7.17 -14.88
CA LEU A 62 5.98 -8.00 -15.86
C LEU A 62 5.07 -8.55 -16.97
N ASP A 63 3.79 -8.81 -16.69
CA ASP A 63 2.80 -9.24 -17.68
C ASP A 63 2.11 -8.08 -18.41
N GLY A 64 2.46 -6.83 -18.07
CA GLY A 64 1.97 -5.62 -18.71
C GLY A 64 0.57 -5.14 -18.27
N ARG A 65 -0.10 -5.83 -17.32
CA ARG A 65 -1.40 -5.36 -16.77
C ARG A 65 -1.27 -4.02 -16.04
N ARG A 66 -0.09 -3.70 -15.50
CA ARG A 66 0.27 -2.39 -14.94
C ARG A 66 1.51 -1.86 -15.66
N ARG A 67 1.36 -0.73 -16.34
CA ARG A 67 2.46 -0.07 -17.07
C ARG A 67 3.12 0.98 -16.20
N TRP A 68 4.45 0.89 -16.05
CA TRP A 68 5.23 1.82 -15.23
C TRP A 68 5.55 3.10 -16.01
N PRO A 69 5.06 4.29 -15.59
CA PRO A 69 5.43 5.56 -16.21
C PRO A 69 6.90 5.89 -15.92
N ARG A 70 7.62 6.38 -16.95
CA ARG A 70 9.08 6.63 -16.88
C ARG A 70 9.46 7.75 -15.90
N ASP A 71 8.53 8.64 -15.58
CA ASP A 71 8.72 9.76 -14.65
C ASP A 71 8.43 9.41 -13.18
N VAL A 72 7.96 8.18 -12.89
CA VAL A 72 7.64 7.74 -11.53
C VAL A 72 8.78 6.88 -10.97
N PRO A 73 9.28 7.13 -9.74
CA PRO A 73 10.25 6.24 -9.11
C PRO A 73 9.72 4.81 -8.93
N PHE A 74 10.53 3.79 -9.25
CA PHE A 74 10.11 2.38 -9.28
C PHE A 74 9.45 1.91 -7.98
N VAL A 75 10.09 2.17 -6.83
CA VAL A 75 9.56 1.78 -5.51
C VAL A 75 8.18 2.41 -5.25
N ALA A 76 8.01 3.68 -5.60
CA ALA A 76 6.73 4.38 -5.44
C ALA A 76 5.64 3.80 -6.35
N PHE A 77 6.01 3.43 -7.58
CA PHE A 77 5.10 2.79 -8.52
C PHE A 77 4.63 1.40 -8.04
N ILE A 78 5.54 0.56 -7.55
CA ILE A 78 5.17 -0.76 -6.97
C ILE A 78 4.33 -0.57 -5.70
N ALA A 79 4.65 0.41 -4.86
CA ALA A 79 3.85 0.73 -3.68
C ALA A 79 2.40 1.10 -4.02
N GLN A 80 2.17 1.85 -5.10
CA GLN A 80 0.83 2.17 -5.61
C GLN A 80 0.15 0.95 -6.24
N SER A 81 0.91 0.08 -6.91
CA SER A 81 0.38 -1.16 -7.46
C SER A 81 -0.14 -2.09 -6.33
N MET A 82 0.65 -2.27 -5.27
CA MET A 82 0.23 -2.99 -4.06
C MET A 82 -0.99 -2.35 -3.40
N ARG A 83 -1.09 -1.02 -3.37
CA ARG A 83 -2.26 -0.31 -2.83
C ARG A 83 -3.55 -0.72 -3.54
N SER A 84 -3.53 -0.70 -4.87
CA SER A 84 -4.67 -1.07 -5.69
C SER A 84 -5.06 -2.53 -5.49
N ILE A 85 -4.08 -3.44 -5.44
CA ILE A 85 -4.34 -4.88 -5.23
C ILE A 85 -4.95 -5.13 -3.85
N ALA A 86 -4.40 -4.52 -2.80
CA ALA A 86 -4.93 -4.65 -1.44
C ALA A 86 -6.34 -4.08 -1.34
N SER A 87 -6.63 -2.96 -2.02
CA SER A 87 -7.97 -2.39 -2.10
C SER A 87 -8.96 -3.32 -2.81
N GLU A 88 -8.57 -3.92 -3.94
CA GLU A 88 -9.39 -4.89 -4.68
C GLU A 88 -9.72 -6.12 -3.80
N THR A 89 -8.71 -6.63 -3.08
CA THR A 89 -8.86 -7.81 -2.20
C THR A 89 -9.81 -7.51 -1.03
N ARG A 90 -9.63 -6.38 -0.35
CA ARG A 90 -10.51 -5.99 0.76
C ARG A 90 -11.95 -5.76 0.32
N GLN A 91 -12.17 -5.22 -0.89
CA GLN A 91 -13.52 -5.09 -1.43
C GLN A 91 -14.17 -6.46 -1.69
N ALA A 92 -13.41 -7.44 -2.16
CA ALA A 92 -13.90 -8.81 -2.32
C ALA A 92 -14.23 -9.45 -0.96
N ASP A 93 -13.33 -9.34 0.03
CA ASP A 93 -13.54 -9.87 1.38
C ASP A 93 -14.76 -9.25 2.07
N MET A 94 -14.99 -7.95 1.92
CA MET A 94 -16.19 -7.30 2.49
C MET A 94 -17.49 -7.84 1.88
N VAL A 95 -17.50 -8.13 0.58
CA VAL A 95 -18.66 -8.73 -0.09
C VAL A 95 -18.87 -10.17 0.39
N GLU A 96 -17.78 -10.95 0.52
CA GLU A 96 -17.82 -12.33 0.99
C GLU A 96 -18.24 -12.43 2.47
N PHE A 97 -17.66 -11.60 3.35
CA PHE A 97 -18.01 -11.56 4.77
C PHE A 97 -19.43 -11.05 5.01
N GLY A 98 -19.91 -10.09 4.20
CA GLY A 98 -21.32 -9.68 4.17
C GLY A 98 -22.27 -10.83 3.83
N ALA A 99 -21.88 -11.70 2.89
CA ALA A 99 -22.66 -12.88 2.52
C ALA A 99 -22.65 -13.98 3.59
N LEU A 100 -21.54 -14.15 4.32
CA LEU A 100 -21.41 -15.13 5.41
C LEU A 100 -22.18 -14.70 6.68
N THR A 101 -22.17 -13.41 7.00
CA THR A 101 -22.91 -12.85 8.14
C THR A 101 -24.43 -12.90 7.98
N GLU A 102 -24.95 -13.00 6.76
CA GLU A 102 -26.37 -13.30 6.51
C GLU A 102 -26.75 -14.78 6.77
N HIS A 103 -25.77 -15.69 6.87
CA HIS A 103 -26.00 -17.14 7.03
C HIS A 103 -25.69 -17.71 8.42
N GLU A 104 -25.00 -16.98 9.31
CA GLU A 104 -24.49 -17.53 10.58
C GLU A 104 -25.01 -16.84 11.86
N PHE A 105 -26.28 -16.42 11.88
CA PHE A 105 -26.99 -16.19 13.15
C PHE A 105 -27.80 -17.45 13.54
N GLY A 106 -27.09 -18.50 13.93
CA GLY A 106 -27.65 -19.71 14.52
C GLY A 106 -26.62 -20.44 15.37
N ASP A 107 -26.69 -20.23 16.70
CA ASP A 107 -26.18 -21.03 17.83
C ASP A 107 -24.85 -21.80 17.71
N ASP A 108 -23.90 -21.53 18.62
CA ASP A 108 -23.65 -22.38 19.82
C ASP A 108 -22.29 -22.06 20.49
N HIS A 109 -22.26 -22.31 21.80
CA HIS A 109 -21.25 -22.02 22.80
C HIS A 109 -19.95 -22.86 22.72
N GLY A 110 -18.84 -22.24 23.15
CA GLY A 110 -17.96 -22.86 24.16
C GLY A 110 -16.52 -23.18 23.76
N THR A 111 -15.55 -22.43 24.32
CA THR A 111 -14.51 -22.89 25.28
C THR A 111 -13.41 -21.83 25.41
N VAL A 112 -13.16 -21.37 26.64
CA VAL A 112 -12.21 -20.29 26.95
C VAL A 112 -10.83 -20.90 27.25
N ASN A 113 -9.88 -20.70 26.35
CA ASN A 113 -8.45 -20.87 26.63
C ASN A 113 -7.86 -19.50 27.00
N VAL A 114 -7.24 -19.42 28.17
CA VAL A 114 -6.64 -18.19 28.70
C VAL A 114 -5.28 -17.97 28.02
N VAL A 115 -5.31 -17.28 26.88
CA VAL A 115 -4.17 -16.52 26.36
C VAL A 115 -4.45 -15.07 26.68
N ALA A 116 -3.45 -14.32 27.14
CA ALA A 116 -3.55 -12.93 27.56
C ALA A 116 -4.47 -12.14 26.62
N ARG A 117 -5.68 -11.84 27.10
CA ARG A 117 -6.61 -10.98 26.39
C ARG A 117 -6.01 -9.57 26.39
N THR A 118 -5.31 -9.22 25.33
CA THR A 118 -5.54 -7.89 24.80
C THR A 118 -7.02 -7.86 24.44
N ASP A 119 -7.84 -7.17 25.23
CA ASP A 119 -9.29 -6.99 24.98
C ASP A 119 -9.51 -6.13 23.71
N ILE A 120 -8.94 -6.58 22.60
CA ILE A 120 -9.27 -6.14 21.25
C ILE A 120 -10.45 -7.00 20.87
N THR A 121 -11.65 -6.45 21.04
CA THR A 121 -12.86 -7.10 20.57
C THR A 121 -12.84 -7.14 19.04
N PRO A 122 -13.55 -8.09 18.39
CA PRO A 122 -13.68 -8.10 16.93
C PRO A 122 -14.13 -6.76 16.36
N GLU A 123 -14.99 -6.03 17.07
CA GLU A 123 -15.47 -4.70 16.68
C GLU A 123 -14.35 -3.65 16.73
N ARG A 124 -13.49 -3.69 17.76
CA ARG A 124 -12.31 -2.80 17.83
C ARG A 124 -11.29 -3.13 16.76
N GLU A 125 -11.10 -4.41 16.46
CA GLU A 125 -10.23 -4.83 15.37
C GLU A 125 -10.77 -4.32 14.04
N MET A 126 -12.04 -4.58 13.71
CA MET A 126 -12.68 -4.06 12.50
C MET A 126 -12.61 -2.53 12.41
N ALA A 127 -12.88 -1.81 13.51
CA ALA A 127 -12.78 -0.35 13.53
C ALA A 127 -11.35 0.13 13.26
N GLY A 128 -10.35 -0.54 13.82
CA GLY A 128 -8.93 -0.24 13.55
C GLY A 128 -8.55 -0.50 12.09
N ARG A 129 -9.03 -1.61 11.51
CA ARG A 129 -8.84 -1.95 10.09
C ARG A 129 -9.48 -0.91 9.18
N GLN A 130 -10.72 -0.54 9.47
CA GLN A 130 -11.45 0.48 8.72
C GLN A 130 -10.75 1.84 8.79
N MET A 131 -10.27 2.24 9.97
CA MET A 131 -9.52 3.48 10.15
C MET A 131 -8.20 3.50 9.35
N LEU A 132 -7.50 2.37 9.27
CA LEU A 132 -6.30 2.24 8.44
C LEU A 132 -6.61 2.41 6.95
N ILE A 133 -7.70 1.78 6.47
CA ILE A 133 -8.17 1.91 5.08
C ILE A 133 -8.50 3.37 4.76
N GLU A 134 -9.18 4.08 5.65
CA GLU A 134 -9.56 5.48 5.46
C GLU A 134 -8.34 6.42 5.45
N ILE A 135 -7.37 6.17 6.32
CA ILE A 135 -6.09 6.89 6.31
C ILE A 135 -5.35 6.61 4.99
N GLU A 136 -5.28 5.37 4.51
CA GLU A 136 -4.67 5.05 3.21
C GLU A 136 -5.40 5.71 2.03
N ALA A 137 -6.73 5.84 2.11
CA ALA A 137 -7.54 6.54 1.11
C ALA A 137 -7.21 8.04 1.06
N LEU A 138 -6.97 8.67 2.21
CA LEU A 138 -6.62 10.10 2.32
C LEU A 138 -5.31 10.48 1.61
N PHE A 139 -4.42 9.51 1.41
CA PHE A 139 -3.14 9.68 0.72
C PHE A 139 -3.10 9.03 -0.66
N ALA A 140 -4.27 8.75 -1.27
CA ALA A 140 -4.34 8.03 -2.53
C ALA A 140 -3.48 8.59 -3.66
N GLU A 141 -3.53 9.91 -3.79
CA GLU A 141 -2.83 10.68 -4.83
C GLU A 141 -1.50 11.23 -4.33
N ASP A 142 -1.09 10.88 -3.11
CA ASP A 142 0.12 11.39 -2.47
C ASP A 142 1.02 10.24 -1.98
N ALA A 143 1.61 9.53 -2.94
CA ALA A 143 2.49 8.39 -2.67
C ALA A 143 3.66 8.76 -1.74
N ILE A 144 4.25 9.95 -1.93
CA ILE A 144 5.36 10.44 -1.09
C ILE A 144 4.88 10.76 0.33
N GLY A 145 3.70 11.39 0.47
CA GLY A 145 3.10 11.65 1.78
C GLY A 145 2.77 10.38 2.53
N LEU A 146 2.26 9.36 1.83
CA LEU A 146 2.04 8.04 2.40
C LEU A 146 3.37 7.45 2.87
N SER A 147 4.40 7.37 2.02
CA SER A 147 5.70 6.80 2.42
C SER A 147 6.41 7.52 3.57
N VAL A 148 6.24 8.84 3.69
CA VAL A 148 6.71 9.59 4.87
C VAL A 148 5.92 9.19 6.12
N LEU A 149 4.60 9.12 6.05
CA LEU A 149 3.76 8.68 7.17
C LEU A 149 4.12 7.25 7.62
N GLU A 150 4.34 6.36 6.65
CA GLU A 150 4.74 4.97 6.89
C GLU A 150 6.13 4.89 7.56
N GLY A 151 7.08 5.73 7.17
CA GLY A 151 8.39 5.85 7.83
C GLY A 151 8.28 6.29 9.29
N LEU A 152 7.44 7.30 9.56
CA LEU A 152 7.20 7.78 10.93
C LEU A 152 6.52 6.71 11.79
N ALA A 153 5.57 5.96 11.24
CA ALA A 153 4.87 4.89 11.95
C ALA A 153 5.82 3.76 12.39
N ARG A 154 6.92 3.53 11.66
CA ARG A 154 7.98 2.58 12.02
C ARG A 154 8.95 3.13 13.08
N GLY A 155 8.88 4.43 13.39
CA GLY A 155 9.81 5.10 14.29
C GLY A 155 11.12 5.54 13.64
N ASP A 156 11.19 5.56 12.31
CA ASP A 156 12.39 6.05 11.59
C ASP A 156 12.64 7.53 11.92
N SER A 157 13.92 7.87 12.03
CA SER A 157 14.34 9.26 12.16
C SER A 157 14.09 10.05 10.87
N ALA A 158 14.00 11.38 10.99
CA ALA A 158 13.83 12.26 9.83
C ALA A 158 14.93 12.07 8.77
N GLY A 159 16.19 11.85 9.20
CA GLY A 159 17.31 11.62 8.29
C GLY A 159 17.20 10.29 7.54
N GLU A 160 16.71 9.23 8.20
CA GLU A 160 16.46 7.93 7.56
C GLU A 160 15.34 8.04 6.53
N VAL A 161 14.22 8.69 6.87
CA VAL A 161 13.11 8.89 5.93
C VAL A 161 13.53 9.74 4.73
N GLN A 162 14.30 10.81 4.96
CA GLN A 162 14.85 11.66 3.89
C GLN A 162 15.77 10.88 2.95
N ALA A 163 16.74 10.14 3.50
CA ALA A 163 17.67 9.33 2.72
C ALA A 163 16.95 8.22 1.96
N GLN A 164 15.96 7.58 2.59
CA GLN A 164 15.18 6.50 1.97
C GLN A 164 14.30 6.98 0.82
N LEU A 165 13.76 8.19 0.91
CA LEU A 165 12.82 8.73 -0.07
C LEU A 165 13.47 9.72 -1.04
N GLY A 166 14.79 9.95 -0.93
CA GLY A 166 15.51 10.93 -1.74
C GLY A 166 14.98 12.36 -1.55
N LEU A 167 14.43 12.67 -0.36
CA LEU A 167 13.82 13.96 -0.08
C LEU A 167 14.84 14.89 0.53
N ASP A 168 14.96 16.09 -0.03
CA ASP A 168 15.67 17.17 0.63
C ASP A 168 14.91 17.61 1.92
N PRO A 169 15.59 18.32 2.84
CA PRO A 169 14.97 18.75 4.09
C PRO A 169 13.72 19.61 3.95
N THR A 170 13.66 20.46 2.93
CA THR A 170 12.54 21.36 2.67
C THR A 170 11.33 20.59 2.13
N THR A 171 11.55 19.65 1.21
CA THR A 171 10.51 18.79 0.64
C THR A 171 9.95 17.85 1.71
N TYR A 172 10.80 17.29 2.57
CA TYR A 172 10.37 16.50 3.72
C TYR A 172 9.50 17.31 4.70
N ALA A 173 9.95 18.50 5.09
CA ALA A 173 9.19 19.37 6.00
C ALA A 173 7.84 19.80 5.40
N SER A 174 7.80 20.08 4.10
CA SER A 174 6.56 20.41 3.38
C SER A 174 5.59 19.23 3.34
N THR A 175 6.11 18.02 3.12
CA THR A 175 5.34 16.77 3.12
C THR A 175 4.76 16.49 4.51
N LEU A 176 5.56 16.63 5.58
CA LEU A 176 5.10 16.51 6.97
C LEU A 176 3.95 17.46 7.32
N ARG A 177 4.03 18.73 6.90
CA ARG A 177 2.95 19.70 7.11
C ARG A 177 1.68 19.29 6.40
N ARG A 178 1.80 18.79 5.15
CA ARG A 178 0.66 18.30 4.37
C ARG A 178 0.01 17.08 5.02
N ILE A 179 0.80 16.12 5.50
CA ILE A 179 0.33 14.93 6.24
C ILE A 179 -0.42 15.35 7.50
N ARG A 180 0.20 16.17 8.35
CA ARG A 180 -0.45 16.65 9.58
C ARG A 180 -1.78 17.32 9.29
N ARG A 181 -1.83 18.23 8.32
CA ARG A 181 -3.09 18.92 7.95
C ARG A 181 -4.18 17.95 7.52
N ARG A 182 -3.85 16.95 6.67
CA ARG A 182 -4.81 15.95 6.23
C ARG A 182 -5.32 15.10 7.40
N LEU A 183 -4.42 14.58 8.24
CA LEU A 183 -4.79 13.79 9.41
C LEU A 183 -5.62 14.61 10.41
N THR A 184 -5.28 15.87 10.65
CA THR A 184 -6.07 16.76 11.53
C THR A 184 -7.48 16.95 11.00
N ASN A 185 -7.66 17.20 9.69
CA ASN A 185 -8.99 17.36 9.10
C ASN A 185 -9.83 16.08 9.18
N TYR A 186 -9.19 14.92 9.10
CA TYR A 186 -9.86 13.62 9.21
C TYR A 186 -10.21 13.27 10.66
N LEU A 187 -9.30 13.48 11.61
CA LEU A 187 -9.49 13.16 13.03
C LEU A 187 -10.36 14.18 13.78
N LEU A 188 -10.40 15.41 13.30
CA LEU A 188 -11.26 16.48 13.79
C LEU A 188 -12.11 16.96 12.62
N PRO A 189 -13.20 16.26 12.28
CA PRO A 189 -14.13 16.75 11.28
C PRO A 189 -14.66 18.09 11.81
N THR A 190 -14.29 19.19 11.17
CA THR A 190 -14.93 20.47 11.45
C THR A 190 -16.38 20.30 11.01
N GLU A 191 -17.33 20.25 11.95
CA GLU A 191 -18.75 20.26 11.64
C GLU A 191 -19.02 21.47 10.74
N ALA A 192 -19.55 21.22 9.55
CA ALA A 192 -20.02 22.21 8.60
C ALA A 192 -21.49 21.91 8.27
#